data_AF-A0A6A4HPW7-F1
#
_entry.id   AF-A0A6A4HPW7-F1
#
_cell.length_a   1.000
_cell.length_b   1.000
_cell.length_c   1.000
_cell.angle_alpha   90.00
_cell.angle_beta   90.00
_cell.angle_gamma   90.00
#
_symmetry.space_group_name_H-M   'P 1'
#
loop_
_entity.id
_entity.type
_entity.pdbx_description
1 polymer ?
#
loop_
_entity_poly.entity_id
_entity_poly.type
_entity_poly.pdbx_seq_one_letter_code
_entity_poly.pdbx_strand_id
1 'polypeptide(L)'
;MNTFTIPARLARPATVSATHAEAKKRAVQLYREWYRGAPEMIAVYSLNYSPQYVRHLIRQRFEANRHVTDLRAINVLLLKSRQEYQETMNAWKLPDQVLGILLKPQEAPGQKTFLQKFYNGRDEEAIKPAASGVV
;
A
#
# COMPACT_ATOMS: atom_id res chain seq x y z
N MET A 1 -33.71 -19.02 -13.11
CA MET A 1 -33.86 -17.72 -12.43
C MET A 1 -32.52 -17.02 -12.46
N ASN A 2 -32.40 -15.87 -13.12
CA ASN A 2 -31.15 -15.12 -13.14
C ASN A 2 -31.06 -14.34 -11.82
N THR A 3 -30.29 -14.84 -10.84
CA THR A 3 -30.13 -14.17 -9.54
C THR A 3 -29.16 -12.99 -9.70
N PHE A 4 -29.69 -11.77 -9.68
CA PHE A 4 -28.89 -10.55 -9.70
C PHE A 4 -28.39 -10.23 -8.29
N THR A 5 -27.07 -10.31 -8.08
CA THR A 5 -26.43 -9.96 -6.80
C THR A 5 -25.85 -8.55 -6.86
N ILE A 6 -26.26 -7.68 -5.93
CA ILE A 6 -25.78 -6.30 -5.85
C ILE A 6 -24.36 -6.28 -5.26
N PRO A 7 -23.39 -5.58 -5.87
CA PRO A 7 -22.02 -5.53 -5.36
C PRO A 7 -21.90 -4.67 -4.10
N ALA A 8 -20.89 -4.97 -3.28
CA ALA A 8 -20.60 -4.21 -2.06
C ALA A 8 -20.21 -2.74 -2.33
N ARG A 9 -20.32 -1.89 -1.31
CA ARG A 9 -19.90 -0.48 -1.39
C ARG A 9 -18.45 -0.39 -1.87
N LEU A 10 -18.18 0.56 -2.78
CA LEU A 10 -16.88 0.81 -3.41
C LEU A 10 -16.34 -0.32 -4.30
N ALA A 11 -17.12 -1.38 -4.57
CA ALA A 11 -16.71 -2.44 -5.48
C ALA A 11 -16.51 -1.89 -6.90
N ARG A 12 -15.48 -2.40 -7.58
CA ARG A 12 -15.22 -2.10 -8.99
C ARG A 12 -14.89 -3.39 -9.73
N PRO A 13 -15.25 -3.51 -11.02
CA PRO A 13 -14.85 -4.66 -11.82
C PRO A 13 -13.32 -4.71 -11.94
N ALA A 14 -12.77 -5.92 -11.78
CA ALA A 14 -11.37 -6.17 -12.02
C ALA A 14 -11.05 -5.85 -13.49
N THR A 15 -10.08 -4.97 -13.69
CA THR A 15 -9.73 -4.43 -15.00
C THR A 15 -8.21 -4.43 -15.12
N VAL A 16 -7.72 -4.89 -16.28
CA VAL A 16 -6.29 -4.99 -16.59
C VAL A 16 -5.94 -3.87 -17.55
N SER A 17 -4.96 -3.06 -17.18
CA SER A 17 -4.47 -1.97 -18.03
C SER A 17 -3.64 -2.57 -19.16
N ALA A 18 -3.92 -2.16 -20.40
CA ALA A 18 -3.18 -2.63 -21.58
C ALA A 18 -1.88 -1.83 -21.82
N THR A 19 -1.80 -0.61 -21.28
CA THR A 19 -0.65 0.29 -21.45
C THR A 19 -0.20 0.91 -20.13
N HIS A 20 1.08 1.31 -20.06
CA HIS A 20 1.60 2.04 -18.89
C HIS A 20 0.91 3.39 -18.67
N ALA A 21 0.49 4.07 -19.74
CA ALA A 21 -0.24 5.33 -19.63
C ALA A 21 -1.58 5.15 -18.91
N GLU A 22 -2.31 4.08 -19.25
CA GLU A 22 -3.56 3.73 -18.57
C GLU A 22 -3.32 3.32 -17.11
N ALA A 23 -2.31 2.46 -16.87
CA ALA A 23 -1.93 2.05 -15.52
C ALA A 23 -1.56 3.24 -14.63
N LYS A 24 -0.83 4.22 -15.18
CA LYS A 24 -0.48 5.48 -14.49
C LYS A 24 -1.71 6.29 -14.12
N LYS A 25 -2.68 6.44 -15.03
CA LYS A 25 -3.95 7.13 -14.74
C LYS A 25 -4.70 6.45 -13.59
N ARG A 26 -4.78 5.13 -13.61
CA ARG A 26 -5.43 4.31 -12.56
C ARG A 26 -4.72 4.40 -11.22
N ALA A 27 -3.39 4.39 -11.23
CA ALA A 27 -2.56 4.56 -10.03
C ALA A 27 -2.78 5.94 -9.38
N VAL A 28 -2.77 7.01 -10.17
CA VAL A 28 -3.03 8.38 -9.70
C VAL A 28 -4.45 8.54 -9.17
N GLN A 29 -5.44 7.94 -9.84
CA GLN A 29 -6.81 7.95 -9.36
C GLN A 29 -6.94 7.22 -8.01
N LEU A 30 -6.34 6.03 -7.88
CA LEU A 30 -6.35 5.26 -6.64
C LEU A 30 -5.64 6.00 -5.51
N TYR A 31 -4.50 6.64 -5.79
CA TYR A 31 -3.80 7.47 -4.81
C TYR A 31 -4.67 8.64 -4.33
N ARG A 32 -5.43 9.29 -5.24
CA ARG A 32 -6.37 10.37 -4.88
C ARG A 32 -7.52 9.88 -4.00
N GLU A 33 -8.04 8.69 -4.27
CA GLU A 33 -9.07 8.05 -3.44
C GLU A 33 -8.56 7.80 -2.03
N TRP A 34 -7.38 7.19 -1.90
CA TRP A 34 -6.70 7.01 -0.61
C TRP A 34 -6.46 8.33 0.13
N TYR A 35 -5.97 9.36 -0.56
CA TYR A 35 -5.66 10.66 0.03
C TYR A 35 -6.92 11.34 0.62
N ARG A 36 -8.04 11.21 -0.09
CA ARG A 36 -9.35 11.75 0.33
C ARG A 36 -10.00 10.91 1.43
N GLY A 37 -9.82 9.59 1.41
CA GLY A 37 -10.35 8.67 2.42
C GLY A 37 -9.59 8.70 3.76
N ALA A 38 -8.41 9.32 3.83
CA ALA A 38 -7.61 9.34 5.06
C ALA A 38 -8.35 9.85 6.32
N PRO A 39 -9.13 10.96 6.28
CA PRO A 39 -9.90 11.41 7.44
C PRO A 39 -11.03 10.44 7.83
N GLU A 40 -11.71 9.82 6.84
CA GLU A 40 -12.76 8.81 7.07
C GLU A 40 -12.17 7.59 7.78
N MET A 41 -11.01 7.11 7.33
CA MET A 41 -10.31 5.99 7.96
C MET A 41 -9.94 6.29 9.42
N ILE A 42 -9.46 7.50 9.73
CA ILE A 42 -9.16 7.89 11.11
C ILE A 42 -10.42 7.86 11.98
N ALA A 43 -11.55 8.37 11.46
CA ALA A 43 -12.81 8.38 12.18
C ALA A 43 -13.36 6.96 12.41
N VAL A 44 -13.38 6.11 11.37
CA VAL A 44 -13.89 4.73 11.44
C VAL A 44 -13.08 3.88 12.41
N TYR A 45 -11.76 4.04 12.42
CA TYR A 45 -10.85 3.23 13.24
C TYR A 45 -10.41 3.89 14.55
N SER A 46 -10.89 5.11 14.85
CA SER A 46 -10.50 5.90 16.02
C SER A 46 -8.98 5.99 16.20
N LEU A 47 -8.26 6.28 15.11
CA LEU A 47 -6.80 6.31 15.12
C LEU A 47 -6.26 7.59 15.77
N ASN A 48 -5.25 7.45 16.64
CA ASN A 48 -4.57 8.58 17.30
C ASN A 48 -3.53 9.28 16.41
N TYR A 49 -3.81 9.46 15.12
CA TYR A 49 -2.90 10.05 14.14
C TYR A 49 -3.57 11.19 13.37
N SER A 50 -2.76 12.15 12.92
CA SER A 50 -3.26 13.21 12.06
C SER A 50 -3.56 12.67 10.64
N PRO A 51 -4.55 13.25 9.93
CA PRO A 51 -4.79 12.91 8.51
C PRO A 51 -3.55 13.10 7.63
N GLN A 52 -2.69 14.08 7.96
CA GLN A 52 -1.45 14.33 7.24
C GLN A 52 -0.46 13.18 7.40
N TYR A 53 -0.31 12.64 8.61
CA TYR A 53 0.57 11.50 8.86
C TYR A 53 0.12 10.24 8.10
N VAL A 54 -1.17 9.95 8.12
CA VAL A 54 -1.76 8.86 7.33
C VAL A 54 -1.51 9.03 5.84
N ARG A 55 -1.73 10.24 5.29
CA ARG A 55 -1.45 10.55 3.88
C ARG A 55 0.02 10.38 3.52
N HIS A 56 0.92 10.73 4.44
CA HIS A 56 2.36 10.53 4.27
C HIS A 56 2.71 9.04 4.18
N LEU A 57 2.19 8.20 5.08
CA LEU A 57 2.43 6.75 5.04
C LEU A 57 1.86 6.08 3.79
N ILE A 58 0.66 6.49 3.36
CA ILE A 58 0.09 6.06 2.08
C ILE A 58 1.03 6.46 0.94
N ARG A 59 1.54 7.69 0.92
CA ARG A 59 2.51 8.15 -0.09
C ARG A 59 3.77 7.29 -0.09
N GLN A 60 4.33 6.97 1.07
CA GLN A 60 5.50 6.09 1.18
C GLN A 60 5.23 4.72 0.55
N ARG A 61 4.05 4.11 0.78
CA ARG A 61 3.68 2.83 0.16
C ARG A 61 3.58 2.87 -1.36
N PHE A 62 3.03 3.95 -1.92
CA PHE A 62 3.00 4.14 -3.37
C PHE A 62 4.41 4.33 -3.94
N GLU A 63 5.27 5.08 -3.25
CA GLU A 63 6.66 5.30 -3.67
C GLU A 63 7.53 4.05 -3.53
N ALA A 64 7.26 3.16 -2.56
CA ALA A 64 7.96 1.89 -2.42
C ALA A 64 7.85 0.99 -3.67
N ASN A 65 6.77 1.14 -4.45
CA ASN A 65 6.55 0.41 -5.69
C ASN A 65 6.90 1.22 -6.96
N ARG A 66 7.55 2.38 -6.82
CA ARG A 66 7.83 3.29 -7.94
C ARG A 66 8.71 2.68 -9.03
N HIS A 67 9.62 1.80 -8.64
CA HIS A 67 10.61 1.19 -9.53
C HIS A 67 10.09 -0.06 -10.26
N VAL A 68 8.83 -0.46 -10.03
CA VAL A 68 8.23 -1.61 -10.71
C VAL A 68 7.94 -1.22 -12.17
N THR A 69 8.61 -1.90 -13.10
CA THR A 69 8.48 -1.66 -14.54
C THR A 69 7.54 -2.63 -15.24
N ASP A 70 7.39 -3.86 -14.75
CA ASP A 70 6.49 -4.85 -15.36
C ASP A 70 5.01 -4.45 -15.21
N LEU A 71 4.32 -4.29 -16.35
CA LEU A 71 2.91 -3.94 -16.41
C LEU A 71 2.01 -4.98 -15.73
N ARG A 72 2.36 -6.27 -15.78
CA ARG A 72 1.57 -7.33 -15.13
C ARG A 72 1.65 -7.21 -13.62
N ALA A 73 2.86 -7.01 -13.09
CA ALA A 73 3.06 -6.70 -11.68
C ALA A 73 2.29 -5.44 -11.23
N ILE A 74 2.34 -4.35 -12.02
CA ILE A 74 1.60 -3.11 -11.72
C ILE A 74 0.10 -3.37 -11.66
N ASN A 75 -0.46 -4.14 -12.59
CA ASN A 75 -1.90 -4.46 -12.58
C ASN A 75 -2.32 -5.24 -11.33
N VAL A 76 -1.49 -6.19 -10.88
CA VAL A 76 -1.73 -6.94 -9.63
C VAL A 76 -1.64 -6.00 -8.42
N LEU A 77 -0.65 -5.10 -8.38
CA LEU A 77 -0.51 -4.13 -7.30
C LEU A 77 -1.71 -3.17 -7.23
N LEU A 78 -2.20 -2.69 -8.38
CA LEU A 78 -3.39 -1.86 -8.45
C LEU A 78 -4.63 -2.61 -7.96
N LEU A 79 -4.81 -3.87 -8.37
CA LEU A 79 -5.94 -4.69 -7.91
C LEU A 79 -5.89 -4.91 -6.40
N LYS A 80 -4.73 -5.30 -5.87
CA LYS A 80 -4.54 -5.50 -4.42
C LYS A 80 -4.81 -4.22 -3.63
N SER A 81 -4.28 -3.09 -4.09
CA SER A 81 -4.50 -1.81 -3.42
C SER A 81 -5.96 -1.34 -3.48
N ARG A 82 -6.70 -1.69 -4.54
CA ARG A 82 -8.15 -1.46 -4.65
C ARG A 82 -8.95 -2.30 -3.65
N GLN A 83 -8.62 -3.58 -3.52
CA GLN A 83 -9.23 -4.48 -2.55
C GLN A 83 -8.96 -3.99 -1.12
N GLU A 84 -7.70 -3.64 -0.83
CA GLU A 84 -7.30 -3.08 0.45
C GLU A 84 -8.10 -1.81 0.79
N TYR A 85 -8.28 -0.90 -0.18
CA TYR A 85 -9.07 0.32 0.01
C TYR A 85 -10.53 0.01 0.35
N GLN A 86 -11.13 -0.94 -0.36
CA GLN A 86 -12.51 -1.35 -0.12
C GLN A 86 -12.68 -1.97 1.27
N GLU A 87 -11.79 -2.89 1.64
CA GLU A 87 -11.78 -3.55 2.95
C GLU A 87 -11.63 -2.53 4.10
N THR A 88 -10.72 -1.57 3.94
CA THR A 88 -10.47 -0.53 4.95
C THR A 88 -11.65 0.43 5.07
N MET A 89 -12.15 0.98 3.96
CA MET A 89 -13.23 1.96 4.02
C MET A 89 -14.54 1.33 4.50
N ASN A 90 -14.79 0.05 4.19
CA ASN A 90 -15.99 -0.66 4.64
C ASN A 90 -15.87 -1.24 6.06
N ALA A 91 -14.81 -0.93 6.80
CA ALA A 91 -14.58 -1.44 8.15
C ALA A 91 -14.53 -2.98 8.22
N TRP A 92 -14.03 -3.65 7.19
CA TRP A 92 -13.85 -5.11 7.19
C TRP A 92 -12.55 -5.53 7.90
N LYS A 93 -11.56 -4.63 7.96
CA LYS A 93 -10.32 -4.83 8.71
C LYS A 93 -10.47 -4.43 10.17
N LEU A 94 -9.58 -4.94 11.02
CA LEU A 94 -9.40 -4.47 12.40
C LEU A 94 -8.40 -3.29 12.47
N PRO A 95 -8.48 -2.43 13.51
CA PRO A 95 -7.53 -1.33 13.70
C PRO A 95 -6.06 -1.78 13.72
N ASP A 96 -5.76 -2.94 14.33
CA ASP A 96 -4.41 -3.50 14.38
C ASP A 96 -3.87 -3.87 12.99
N GLN A 97 -4.72 -4.42 12.12
CA GLN A 97 -4.34 -4.70 10.73
C GLN A 97 -4.07 -3.41 9.95
N VAL A 98 -4.88 -2.37 10.18
CA VAL A 98 -4.66 -1.04 9.58
C VAL A 98 -3.33 -0.45 10.05
N LEU A 99 -3.00 -0.55 11.34
CA LEU A 99 -1.77 0.01 11.88
C LEU A 99 -0.52 -0.81 11.53
N GLY A 100 -0.56 -2.12 11.80
CA GLY A 100 0.58 -3.04 11.66
C GLY A 100 0.89 -3.43 10.23
N ILE A 101 -0.09 -3.39 9.33
CA ILE A 101 0.11 -3.66 7.90
C ILE A 101 0.03 -2.33 7.15
N LEU A 102 -1.17 -1.74 7.01
CA LEU A 102 -1.43 -0.62 6.09
C LEU A 102 -0.61 0.64 6.40
N LEU A 103 -0.47 1.00 7.67
CA LEU A 103 0.20 2.22 8.12
C LEU A 103 1.59 1.96 8.70
N LYS A 104 2.15 0.77 8.49
CA LYS A 104 3.53 0.48 8.87
C LYS A 104 4.49 1.41 8.10
N PRO A 105 5.33 2.21 8.80
CA PRO A 105 6.34 3.03 8.15
C PRO A 105 7.24 2.18 7.28
N GLN A 106 7.49 2.64 6.04
CA GLN A 106 8.40 1.96 5.11
C GLN A 106 9.85 2.42 5.25
N GLU A 107 10.11 3.36 6.16
CA GLU A 107 11.46 3.76 6.51
C GLU A 107 12.23 2.54 7.03
N ALA A 108 13.31 2.19 6.33
CA ALA A 108 14.27 1.25 6.87
C ALA A 108 14.78 1.83 8.20
N PRO A 109 14.96 1.01 9.26
CA PRO A 109 15.74 1.47 10.41
C PRO A 109 17.03 2.06 9.85
N GLY A 110 17.34 3.30 10.23
CA GLY A 110 18.42 4.09 9.61
C GLY A 110 19.66 3.24 9.39
N GLN A 111 20.31 3.38 8.24
CA GLN A 111 21.39 2.48 7.83
C GLN A 111 22.41 2.35 8.95
N LYS A 112 22.36 1.22 9.66
CA LYS A 112 23.28 0.93 10.76
C LYS A 112 24.67 0.81 10.15
N THR A 113 25.65 1.45 10.77
CA THR A 113 27.04 1.28 10.38
C THR A 113 27.44 -0.18 10.50
N PHE A 114 28.48 -0.59 9.78
CA PHE A 114 29.02 -1.95 9.89
C PHE A 114 29.29 -2.34 11.36
N LEU A 115 29.91 -1.43 12.13
CA LEU A 115 30.22 -1.65 13.55
C LEU A 115 28.96 -1.83 14.41
N GLN A 116 27.91 -1.04 14.14
CA GLN A 116 26.63 -1.15 14.84
C GLN A 116 25.91 -2.45 14.49
N LYS A 117 26.02 -2.94 13.25
CA LYS A 117 25.52 -4.27 12.85
C LYS A 117 26.30 -5.39 13.54
N PHE A 118 27.63 -5.25 13.59
CA PHE A 118 28.53 -6.20 14.25
C PHE A 118 28.22 -6.33 15.76
N TYR A 119 28.08 -5.21 16.48
CA TYR A 119 27.72 -5.25 17.91
C TYR A 119 26.31 -5.76 18.19
N ASN A 120 25.37 -5.60 17.26
CA ASN A 120 24.01 -6.12 17.39
C ASN A 120 23.91 -7.64 17.18
N GLY A 121 24.98 -8.29 16.71
CA GLY A 121 25.08 -9.75 16.61
C GLY A 121 24.05 -10.43 15.69
N ARG A 122 23.44 -9.69 14.73
CA ARG A 122 22.33 -10.20 13.91
C ARG A 122 22.68 -10.28 12.42
N ASP A 123 22.78 -11.51 11.91
CA ASP A 123 22.80 -11.86 10.48
C ASP A 123 21.44 -11.69 9.78
N GLU A 124 20.34 -11.46 10.51
CA GLU A 124 18.98 -11.39 9.94
C GLU A 124 18.76 -10.19 8.98
N GLU A 125 19.53 -9.11 9.11
CA GLU A 125 19.48 -7.98 8.18
C GLU A 125 20.27 -8.25 6.88
N ALA A 126 21.13 -9.27 6.83
CA ALA A 126 21.98 -9.60 5.69
C ALA A 126 21.22 -10.33 4.55
N ILE A 127 20.00 -10.81 4.82
CA ILE A 127 19.16 -11.54 3.85
C ILE A 127 18.50 -10.59 2.83
N LYS A 128 18.52 -9.26 3.07
CA LYS A 128 18.08 -8.29 2.06
C LYS A 128 19.20 -8.16 1.00
N PRO A 129 19.02 -8.63 -0.24
CA PRO A 129 20.06 -8.49 -1.25
C PRO A 129 20.39 -7.00 -1.43
N ALA A 130 21.67 -6.64 -1.31
CA ALA A 130 22.14 -5.28 -1.54
C ALA A 130 21.88 -4.82 -2.99
N ALA A 131 21.72 -5.77 -3.91
CA ALA A 131 21.28 -5.54 -5.27
C ALA A 131 19.75 -5.65 -5.36
N SER A 132 19.06 -4.51 -5.41
CA SER A 132 17.84 -4.46 -6.21
C SER A 132 18.28 -4.70 -7.65
N GLY A 133 18.06 -5.90 -8.18
CA GLY A 133 18.36 -6.22 -9.58
C GLY A 133 17.62 -5.25 -10.49
N VAL A 134 18.31 -4.19 -10.88
CA VAL A 134 17.94 -3.24 -11.91
C VAL A 134 19.07 -3.31 -12.92
N VAL A 135 18.81 -4.06 -13.99
CA VAL A 135 19.43 -3.87 -15.30
C VAL A 135 18.41 -3.13 -16.14
#